data_AF-A0A8H5ZQB2-F1
#
_entry.id   AF-A0A8H5ZQB2-F1
#
_cell.length_a   1.000
_cell.length_b   1.000
_cell.length_c   1.000
_cell.angle_alpha   90.00
_cell.angle_beta   90.00
_cell.angle_gamma   90.00
#
_symmetry.space_group_name_H-M   'P 1'
#
loop_
_entity.id
_entity.type
_entity.pdbx_description
1 polymer ?
#
loop_
_entity_poly.entity_id
_entity_poly.type
_entity_poly.pdbx_seq_one_letter_code
_entity_poly.pdbx_strand_id
1 'polypeptide(L)'
;MDVALEILDPLILDKAYAWALPASSPGFTNSSSATLLAAGSPLTSQWPRDNIYRQIVSLLTITQLGATSLYLFFSALSYYLVFDRRLEYHPRFLKNQVRQEIKSSLFAIPFINLMTLPVFLAEVRGKSLLYARTSDYGWPWLVVSTVLYMAFNDFAIYWIHRLEHHPSVYKYIHKPHHKWIVPTPWAALAFHPADGFIQSLPYHIFVFICPMQRYLYMVLFVSVQIWTIFIHDGDMISGHWTEKFINSPAHHTLHHMYFTVNYGQYFTWADNYFGSHRAPEPSLDPIHDALKVMRAKGLVDEQGNLIKHAKNE
;
A
#
# COMPACT_ATOMS: atom_id res chain seq x y z
N MET A 1 12.14 -7.07 1.43
CA MET A 1 13.16 -6.12 1.94
C MET A 1 14.60 -6.51 1.67
N ASP A 2 14.97 -7.80 1.64
CA ASP A 2 16.34 -8.24 1.29
C ASP A 2 16.83 -7.63 -0.04
N VAL A 3 16.01 -7.73 -1.09
CA VAL A 3 16.27 -7.12 -2.40
C VAL A 3 16.53 -5.61 -2.33
N ALA A 4 15.77 -4.90 -1.50
CA ALA A 4 15.92 -3.45 -1.39
C ALA A 4 17.27 -3.07 -0.76
N LEU A 5 17.71 -3.82 0.27
CA LEU A 5 19.04 -3.63 0.86
C LEU A 5 20.14 -4.02 -0.12
N GLU A 6 20.01 -5.14 -0.84
CA GLU A 6 20.97 -5.57 -1.87
C GLU A 6 21.24 -4.46 -2.90
N ILE A 7 20.19 -3.75 -3.33
CA ILE A 7 20.30 -2.65 -4.29
C ILE A 7 20.83 -1.37 -3.62
N LEU A 8 20.26 -0.98 -2.48
CA LEU A 8 20.52 0.34 -1.89
C LEU A 8 21.81 0.40 -1.08
N ASP A 9 22.31 -0.71 -0.55
CA ASP A 9 23.56 -0.78 0.18
C ASP A 9 24.75 -0.23 -0.61
N PRO A 10 25.11 -0.81 -1.78
CA PRO A 10 26.26 -0.33 -2.55
C PRO A 10 26.05 1.05 -3.17
N LEU A 11 24.80 1.43 -3.45
CA LEU A 11 24.48 2.69 -4.13
C LEU A 11 24.54 3.90 -3.18
N ILE A 12 23.91 3.76 -2.01
CA ILE A 12 23.60 4.88 -1.11
C ILE A 12 24.00 4.57 0.34
N LEU A 13 23.54 3.45 0.92
CA LEU A 13 23.62 3.26 2.37
C LEU A 13 25.06 3.10 2.86
N ASP A 14 25.92 2.37 2.15
CA ASP A 14 27.32 2.22 2.55
C ASP A 14 28.02 3.58 2.69
N LYS A 15 27.80 4.48 1.74
CA LYS A 15 28.36 5.85 1.76
C LYS A 15 27.73 6.68 2.87
N ALA A 16 26.41 6.60 3.05
CA ALA A 16 25.70 7.33 4.08
C ALA A 16 26.15 6.93 5.49
N TYR A 17 26.26 5.63 5.76
CA TYR A 17 26.75 5.12 7.04
C TYR A 17 28.24 5.39 7.24
N ALA A 18 29.08 5.30 6.20
CA ALA A 18 30.49 5.65 6.32
C ALA A 18 30.68 7.15 6.62
N TRP A 19 29.83 8.02 6.07
CA TRP A 19 29.85 9.45 6.37
C TRP A 19 29.33 9.76 7.78
N ALA A 20 28.23 9.13 8.20
CA ALA A 20 27.60 9.39 9.51
C ALA A 20 28.33 8.71 10.68
N LEU A 21 28.89 7.53 10.47
CA LEU A 21 29.57 6.68 11.45
C LEU A 21 30.88 6.15 10.83
N PRO A 22 31.87 7.01 10.56
CA PRO A 22 33.13 6.58 9.95
C PRO A 22 33.85 5.59 10.87
N ALA A 23 34.30 4.48 10.29
CA ALA A 23 35.19 3.57 11.00
C ALA A 23 36.49 4.29 11.33
N SER A 24 36.97 4.14 12.55
CA SER A 24 38.31 4.61 12.93
C SER A 24 39.34 3.93 12.03
N SER A 25 40.21 4.73 11.40
CA SER A 25 41.35 4.17 10.66
C SER A 25 42.15 3.27 11.61
N PRO A 26 42.57 2.07 11.20
CA PRO A 26 43.48 1.29 12.02
C PRO A 26 44.70 2.16 12.26
N GLY A 27 44.98 2.45 13.54
CA GLY A 27 46.10 3.30 13.92
C GLY A 27 47.36 2.78 13.26
N PHE A 28 48.03 3.65 12.49
CA PHE A 28 49.37 3.37 11.98
C PHE A 28 50.26 3.03 13.18
N THR A 29 50.61 1.77 13.34
CA THR A 29 51.72 1.38 14.20
C THR A 29 52.97 1.98 13.57
N ASN A 30 53.69 2.77 14.37
CA ASN A 30 54.98 3.39 14.04
C ASN A 30 55.91 2.36 13.37
N SER A 31 55.92 2.35 12.05
CA SER A 31 56.94 1.70 11.23
C SER A 31 57.24 2.65 10.08
N SER A 32 58.49 3.06 10.03
CA SER A 32 59.08 4.08 9.17
C SER A 32 59.06 3.63 7.71
N SER A 33 57.88 3.68 7.09
CA SER A 33 57.67 3.52 5.64
C SER A 33 56.36 4.22 5.24
N ALA A 34 56.21 5.47 5.67
CA ALA A 34 55.04 6.31 5.41
C ALA A 34 55.20 7.14 4.13
N THR A 35 55.29 6.49 2.97
CA THR A 35 55.07 7.17 1.68
C THR A 35 54.73 6.16 0.60
N LEU A 36 53.43 5.92 0.33
CA LEU A 36 52.86 5.58 -1.00
C LEU A 36 51.41 5.02 -1.03
N LEU A 37 50.60 5.06 0.03
CA LEU A 37 49.22 4.52 -0.03
C LEU A 37 48.10 5.45 0.50
N ALA A 38 48.33 6.76 0.60
CA ALA A 38 47.31 7.72 1.05
C ALA A 38 46.39 8.23 -0.09
N ALA A 39 46.02 7.37 -1.04
CA ALA A 39 45.03 7.67 -2.06
C ALA A 39 44.05 6.50 -2.20
N GLY A 40 42.89 6.62 -1.55
CA GLY A 40 41.70 5.84 -1.94
C GLY A 40 41.30 4.65 -1.08
N SER A 41 41.63 4.59 0.22
CA SER A 41 40.94 3.64 1.10
C SER A 41 39.45 3.97 1.10
N PRO A 42 38.55 3.04 0.72
CA PRO A 42 37.12 3.31 0.71
C PRO A 42 36.69 3.69 2.13
N LEU A 43 35.93 4.78 2.25
CA LEU A 43 35.34 5.19 3.52
C LEU A 43 34.45 4.03 4.00
N THR A 44 34.79 3.41 5.13
CA THR A 44 34.02 2.31 5.71
C THR A 44 33.22 2.79 6.90
N SER A 45 32.06 2.19 7.11
CA SER A 45 31.19 2.44 8.26
C SER A 45 31.64 1.62 9.47
N GLN A 46 31.52 2.19 10.67
CA GLN A 46 31.65 1.46 11.94
C GLN A 46 30.63 0.32 12.06
N TRP A 47 29.43 0.51 11.51
CA TRP A 47 28.41 -0.54 11.45
C TRP A 47 28.49 -1.31 10.13
N PRO A 48 28.85 -2.60 10.15
CA PRO A 48 28.82 -3.46 8.96
C PRO A 48 27.37 -3.76 8.54
N ARG A 49 27.18 -4.31 7.33
CA ARG A 49 25.84 -4.50 6.74
C ARG A 49 24.91 -5.43 7.53
N ASP A 50 25.48 -6.39 8.26
CA ASP A 50 24.80 -7.37 9.10
C ASP A 50 24.50 -6.85 10.53
N ASN A 51 25.00 -5.66 10.87
CA ASN A 51 24.72 -5.01 12.14
C ASN A 51 23.21 -4.75 12.28
N ILE A 52 22.64 -5.18 13.41
CA ILE A 52 21.20 -5.10 13.65
C ILE A 52 20.67 -3.66 13.69
N TYR A 53 21.42 -2.71 14.24
CA TYR A 53 20.99 -1.31 14.31
C TYR A 53 21.00 -0.68 12.92
N ARG A 54 22.03 -0.96 12.12
CA ARG A 54 22.08 -0.55 10.70
C ARG A 54 20.90 -1.13 9.93
N GLN A 55 20.59 -2.41 10.11
CA GLN A 55 19.44 -3.05 9.46
C GLN A 55 18.12 -2.39 9.89
N ILE A 56 17.90 -2.19 11.19
CA ILE A 56 16.67 -1.54 11.71
C ILE A 56 16.49 -0.14 11.12
N VAL A 57 17.52 0.70 11.21
CA VAL A 57 17.46 2.09 10.72
C VAL A 57 17.26 2.11 9.20
N SER A 58 17.97 1.27 8.45
CA SER A 58 17.84 1.20 7.00
C SER A 58 16.45 0.71 6.59
N LEU A 59 15.95 -0.36 7.22
CA LEU A 59 14.63 -0.91 6.95
C LEU A 59 13.56 0.15 7.18
N LEU A 60 13.52 0.75 8.38
CA LEU A 60 12.53 1.79 8.71
C LEU A 60 12.61 2.98 7.74
N THR A 61 13.81 3.41 7.36
CA THR A 61 13.99 4.54 6.46
C THR A 61 13.52 4.22 5.04
N ILE A 62 13.95 3.08 4.49
CA ILE A 62 13.58 2.66 3.13
C ILE A 62 12.07 2.46 3.03
N THR A 63 11.48 1.75 3.97
CA THR A 63 10.04 1.47 3.95
C THR A 63 9.21 2.73 4.20
N GLN A 64 9.67 3.64 5.07
CA GLN A 64 8.99 4.92 5.28
C GLN A 64 9.00 5.76 4.01
N LEU A 65 10.17 5.95 3.39
CA LEU A 65 10.30 6.72 2.16
C LEU A 65 9.55 6.05 1.01
N GLY A 66 9.68 4.74 0.85
CA GLY A 66 9.01 3.96 -0.19
C GLY A 66 7.49 4.01 -0.04
N ALA A 67 6.95 3.69 1.13
CA ALA A 67 5.51 3.70 1.38
C ALA A 67 4.92 5.10 1.23
N THR A 68 5.56 6.13 1.79
CA THR A 68 5.08 7.52 1.63
C THR A 68 5.17 7.98 0.18
N SER A 69 6.25 7.67 -0.54
CA SER A 69 6.40 8.10 -1.95
C SER A 69 5.40 7.40 -2.87
N LEU A 70 5.22 6.08 -2.73
CA LEU A 70 4.23 5.31 -3.49
C LEU A 70 2.82 5.83 -3.21
N TYR A 71 2.47 6.02 -1.94
CA TYR A 71 1.19 6.59 -1.53
C TYR A 71 0.96 7.97 -2.16
N LEU A 72 1.87 8.92 -1.95
CA LEU A 72 1.69 10.28 -2.47
C LEU A 72 1.61 10.32 -3.99
N PHE A 73 2.46 9.55 -4.68
CA PHE A 73 2.51 9.54 -6.14
C PHE A 73 1.26 8.88 -6.74
N PHE A 74 0.91 7.66 -6.32
CA PHE A 74 -0.21 6.94 -6.92
C PHE A 74 -1.58 7.47 -6.46
N SER A 75 -1.72 7.96 -5.22
CA SER A 75 -2.95 8.64 -4.80
C SER A 75 -3.12 9.96 -5.56
N ALA A 76 -2.06 10.73 -5.81
CA ALA A 76 -2.15 11.91 -6.67
C ALA A 76 -2.52 11.54 -8.11
N LEU A 77 -1.85 10.53 -8.67
CA LEU A 77 -2.11 10.06 -10.03
C LEU A 77 -3.57 9.66 -10.21
N SER A 78 -4.08 8.79 -9.32
CA SER A 78 -5.47 8.36 -9.32
C SER A 78 -6.43 9.53 -9.08
N TYR A 79 -6.16 10.39 -8.09
CA TYR A 79 -7.04 11.52 -7.76
C TYR A 79 -7.16 12.57 -8.88
N TYR A 80 -6.09 12.81 -9.65
CA TYR A 80 -6.11 13.81 -10.72
C TYR A 80 -6.48 13.25 -12.10
N LEU A 81 -6.25 11.95 -12.36
CA LEU A 81 -6.48 11.36 -13.68
C LEU A 81 -7.69 10.42 -13.75
N VAL A 82 -8.10 9.81 -12.63
CA VAL A 82 -9.12 8.74 -12.61
C VAL A 82 -10.33 9.14 -11.77
N PHE A 83 -10.11 9.62 -10.54
CA PHE A 83 -11.17 9.97 -9.59
C PHE A 83 -12.10 11.05 -10.14
N ASP A 84 -13.40 10.78 -10.15
CA ASP A 84 -14.41 11.76 -10.54
C ASP A 84 -14.64 12.78 -9.42
N ARG A 85 -14.06 13.97 -9.57
CA ARG A 85 -14.16 15.06 -8.60
C ARG A 85 -15.57 15.60 -8.38
N ARG A 86 -16.55 15.24 -9.22
CA ARG A 86 -17.96 15.54 -8.94
C ARG A 86 -18.43 14.85 -7.65
N LEU A 87 -17.85 13.70 -7.29
CA LEU A 87 -18.13 13.00 -6.03
C LEU A 87 -17.85 13.84 -4.77
N GLU A 88 -17.00 14.88 -4.86
CA GLU A 88 -16.76 15.83 -3.76
C GLU A 88 -18.03 16.63 -3.37
N TYR A 89 -19.04 16.67 -4.24
CA TYR A 89 -20.33 17.31 -3.97
C TYR A 89 -21.35 16.37 -3.33
N HIS A 90 -21.02 15.09 -3.13
CA HIS A 90 -21.91 14.14 -2.48
C HIS A 90 -22.30 14.61 -1.07
N PRO A 91 -23.58 14.47 -0.63
CA PRO A 91 -24.05 14.97 0.67
C PRO A 91 -23.27 14.45 1.89
N ARG A 92 -22.69 13.24 1.77
CA ARG A 92 -21.88 12.61 2.82
C ARG A 92 -20.37 12.81 2.66
N PHE A 93 -19.94 13.63 1.69
CA PHE A 93 -18.54 14.02 1.54
C PHE A 93 -18.19 15.02 2.64
N LEU A 94 -17.16 14.72 3.43
CA LEU A 94 -16.82 15.52 4.60
C LEU A 94 -16.12 16.82 4.22
N LYS A 95 -16.31 17.86 5.04
CA LYS A 95 -15.60 19.13 4.83
C LYS A 95 -14.09 18.91 4.94
N ASN A 96 -13.34 19.35 3.93
CA ASN A 96 -11.89 19.14 3.83
C ASN A 96 -11.47 17.65 3.85
N GLN A 97 -12.33 16.73 3.39
CA GLN A 97 -12.10 15.28 3.48
C GLN A 97 -10.71 14.87 2.97
N VAL A 98 -10.32 15.28 1.76
CA VAL A 98 -9.01 14.97 1.16
C VAL A 98 -7.85 15.32 2.10
N ARG A 99 -7.88 16.50 2.73
CA ARG A 99 -6.84 16.91 3.68
C ARG A 99 -6.85 16.01 4.93
N GLN A 100 -8.02 15.60 5.39
CA GLN A 100 -8.13 14.72 6.55
C GLN A 100 -7.68 13.29 6.23
N GLU A 101 -7.99 12.77 5.04
CA GLU A 101 -7.54 11.48 4.52
C GLU A 101 -6.01 11.45 4.43
N ILE A 102 -5.39 12.48 3.82
CA ILE A 102 -3.92 12.60 3.74
C ILE A 102 -3.30 12.64 5.13
N LYS A 103 -3.83 13.46 6.06
CA LYS A 103 -3.31 13.53 7.43
C LYS A 103 -3.42 12.18 8.15
N SER A 104 -4.54 11.50 8.00
CA SER A 104 -4.78 10.19 8.63
C SER A 104 -3.81 9.15 8.07
N SER A 105 -3.61 9.12 6.75
CA SER A 105 -2.68 8.21 6.09
C SER A 105 -1.23 8.46 6.50
N LEU A 106 -0.77 9.71 6.43
CA LEU A 106 0.60 10.08 6.82
C LEU A 106 0.86 9.85 8.32
N PHE A 107 -0.17 9.96 9.15
CA PHE A 107 -0.09 9.57 10.56
C PHE A 107 0.05 8.04 10.71
N ALA A 108 -0.69 7.24 9.96
CA ALA A 108 -0.73 5.79 10.13
C ALA A 108 0.54 5.08 9.63
N ILE A 109 1.10 5.51 8.49
CA ILE A 109 2.27 4.89 7.84
C ILE A 109 3.43 4.58 8.80
N PRO A 110 3.97 5.52 9.61
CA PRO A 110 5.11 5.23 10.48
C PRO A 110 4.83 4.17 11.55
N PHE A 111 3.60 4.10 12.06
CA PHE A 111 3.22 3.09 13.05
C PHE A 111 3.09 1.71 12.42
N ILE A 112 2.47 1.61 11.24
CA ILE A 112 2.39 0.35 10.48
C ILE A 112 3.80 -0.15 10.14
N ASN A 113 4.66 0.77 9.70
CA ASN A 113 6.05 0.46 9.41
C ASN A 113 6.78 -0.11 10.63
N LEU A 114 6.62 0.54 11.80
CA LEU A 114 7.20 0.06 13.05
C LEU A 114 6.65 -1.33 13.45
N MET A 115 5.35 -1.58 13.28
CA MET A 115 4.74 -2.89 13.56
C MET A 115 5.21 -3.98 12.59
N THR A 116 5.54 -3.61 11.35
CA THR A 116 6.02 -4.53 10.30
C THR A 116 7.52 -4.82 10.41
N LEU A 117 8.29 -3.97 11.10
CA LEU A 117 9.74 -4.11 11.27
C LEU A 117 10.20 -5.51 11.70
N PRO A 118 9.59 -6.19 12.69
CA PRO A 118 10.02 -7.53 13.09
C PRO A 118 9.94 -8.53 11.94
N VAL A 119 8.94 -8.40 11.06
CA VAL A 119 8.74 -9.27 9.90
C VAL A 119 9.81 -9.02 8.85
N PHE A 120 10.09 -7.75 8.53
CA PHE A 120 11.17 -7.40 7.60
C PHE A 120 12.55 -7.77 8.12
N LEU A 121 12.79 -7.63 9.42
CA LEU A 121 14.05 -8.03 10.03
C LEU A 121 14.22 -9.55 10.00
N ALA A 122 13.15 -10.31 10.27
CA ALA A 122 13.17 -11.76 10.12
C ALA A 122 13.46 -12.18 8.66
N GLU A 123 12.84 -11.52 7.69
CA GLU A 123 13.08 -11.76 6.26
C GLU A 123 14.56 -11.55 5.89
N VAL A 124 15.14 -10.38 6.19
CA VAL A 124 16.54 -10.04 5.90
C VAL A 124 17.53 -10.93 6.65
N ARG A 125 17.14 -11.46 7.81
CA ARG A 125 17.98 -12.41 8.58
C ARG A 125 17.76 -13.87 8.18
N GLY A 126 17.21 -14.11 6.98
CA GLY A 126 17.10 -15.43 6.37
C GLY A 126 16.10 -16.36 7.06
N LYS A 127 15.06 -15.80 7.71
CA LYS A 127 13.99 -16.60 8.33
C LYS A 127 12.83 -16.89 7.39
N SER A 128 12.78 -16.23 6.23
CA SER A 128 11.80 -16.51 5.17
C SER A 128 12.29 -17.60 4.22
N LEU A 129 11.38 -18.13 3.41
CA LEU A 129 11.64 -19.08 2.32
C LEU A 129 11.87 -18.38 0.97
N LEU A 130 12.28 -17.11 1.00
CA LEU A 130 12.60 -16.36 -0.20
C LEU A 130 13.86 -16.94 -0.86
N TYR A 131 13.79 -17.21 -2.16
CA TYR A 131 14.92 -17.68 -2.94
C TYR A 131 15.33 -16.67 -4.02
N ALA A 132 16.61 -16.68 -4.38
CA ALA A 132 17.20 -15.67 -5.25
C ALA A 132 16.98 -15.97 -6.74
N ARG A 133 17.21 -17.21 -7.20
CA ARG A 133 17.23 -17.54 -8.62
C ARG A 133 16.02 -18.35 -9.05
N THR A 134 15.40 -17.98 -10.16
CA THR A 134 14.30 -18.76 -10.74
C THR A 134 14.69 -20.20 -11.03
N SER A 135 15.98 -20.48 -11.30
CA SER A 135 16.49 -21.85 -11.52
C SER A 135 16.37 -22.77 -10.30
N ASP A 136 16.23 -22.24 -9.09
CA ASP A 136 16.18 -23.06 -7.87
C ASP A 136 14.87 -23.86 -7.77
N TYR A 137 13.77 -23.38 -8.38
CA TYR A 137 12.46 -24.06 -8.43
C TYR A 137 11.83 -24.13 -9.84
N GLY A 138 12.39 -23.42 -10.82
CA GLY A 138 11.91 -23.37 -12.20
C GLY A 138 10.79 -22.37 -12.46
N TRP A 139 10.61 -22.00 -13.73
CA TRP A 139 9.54 -21.11 -14.20
C TRP A 139 8.11 -21.59 -13.87
N PRO A 140 7.78 -22.90 -13.94
CA PRO A 140 6.44 -23.35 -13.53
C PRO A 140 6.12 -23.01 -12.08
N TRP A 141 7.08 -23.17 -11.17
CA TRP A 141 6.89 -22.79 -9.77
C TRP A 141 6.70 -21.29 -9.58
N LEU A 142 7.36 -20.46 -10.38
CA LEU A 142 7.18 -19.00 -10.35
C LEU A 142 5.71 -18.62 -10.63
N VAL A 143 5.07 -19.29 -11.61
CA VAL A 143 3.64 -19.10 -11.91
C VAL A 143 2.76 -19.67 -10.80
N VAL A 144 3.02 -20.90 -10.35
CA VAL A 144 2.22 -21.56 -9.29
C VAL A 144 2.28 -20.76 -7.98
N SER A 145 3.48 -20.36 -7.54
CA SER A 145 3.65 -19.54 -6.33
C SER A 145 2.98 -18.17 -6.44
N THR A 146 2.89 -17.58 -7.64
CA THR A 146 2.10 -16.35 -7.86
C THR A 146 0.61 -16.60 -7.60
N VAL A 147 0.05 -17.67 -8.16
CA VAL A 147 -1.37 -18.02 -7.97
C VAL A 147 -1.65 -18.34 -6.49
N LEU A 148 -0.77 -19.11 -5.84
CA LEU A 148 -0.88 -19.42 -4.41
C LEU A 148 -0.79 -18.16 -3.54
N TYR A 149 0.12 -17.23 -3.86
CA TYR A 149 0.25 -15.96 -3.17
C TYR A 149 -1.04 -15.15 -3.28
N MET A 150 -1.56 -14.98 -4.50
CA MET A 150 -2.80 -14.23 -4.75
C MET A 150 -3.99 -14.86 -4.01
N ALA A 151 -4.18 -16.19 -4.12
CA ALA A 151 -5.27 -16.90 -3.47
C ALA A 151 -5.19 -16.85 -1.93
N PHE A 152 -3.98 -17.04 -1.37
CA PHE A 152 -3.75 -16.95 0.07
C PHE A 152 -4.09 -15.56 0.61
N ASN A 153 -3.57 -14.53 -0.04
CA ASN A 153 -3.80 -13.15 0.39
C ASN A 153 -5.27 -12.78 0.30
N ASP A 154 -5.91 -13.08 -0.84
CA ASP A 154 -7.32 -12.74 -1.04
C ASP A 154 -8.23 -13.40 0.01
N PHE A 155 -8.00 -14.70 0.29
CA PHE A 155 -8.77 -15.42 1.32
C PHE A 155 -8.48 -14.92 2.75
N ALA A 156 -7.22 -14.70 3.10
CA ALA A 156 -6.86 -14.27 4.44
C ALA A 156 -7.36 -12.84 4.72
N ILE A 157 -7.22 -11.94 3.74
CA ILE A 157 -7.69 -10.55 3.85
C ILE A 157 -9.20 -10.51 3.91
N TYR A 158 -9.90 -11.29 3.09
CA TYR A 158 -11.36 -11.41 3.17
C TYR A 158 -11.82 -11.67 4.62
N TRP A 159 -11.19 -12.61 5.31
CA TRP A 159 -11.55 -12.94 6.69
C TRP A 159 -11.12 -11.88 7.70
N ILE A 160 -9.90 -11.34 7.56
CA ILE A 160 -9.44 -10.24 8.41
C ILE A 160 -10.41 -9.07 8.31
N HIS A 161 -10.72 -8.64 7.08
CA HIS A 161 -11.58 -7.51 6.80
C HIS A 161 -13.01 -7.77 7.30
N ARG A 162 -13.57 -8.98 7.06
CA ARG A 162 -14.89 -9.34 7.58
C ARG A 162 -14.92 -9.36 9.13
N LEU A 163 -13.84 -9.80 9.79
CA LEU A 163 -13.71 -9.76 11.26
C LEU A 163 -13.52 -8.34 11.78
N GLU A 164 -12.86 -7.46 11.03
CA GLU A 164 -12.74 -6.04 11.35
C GLU A 164 -14.10 -5.32 11.34
N HIS A 165 -15.04 -5.79 10.52
CA HIS A 165 -16.44 -5.36 10.55
C HIS A 165 -17.28 -5.98 11.66
N HIS A 166 -16.75 -6.94 12.42
CA HIS A 166 -17.46 -7.47 13.58
C HIS A 166 -17.66 -6.35 14.63
N PRO A 167 -18.86 -6.19 15.25
CA PRO A 167 -19.15 -5.05 16.13
C PRO A 167 -18.17 -4.85 17.29
N SER A 168 -17.57 -5.93 17.81
CA SER A 168 -16.57 -5.87 18.88
C SER A 168 -15.22 -5.31 18.45
N VAL A 169 -14.93 -5.29 17.15
CA VAL A 169 -13.66 -4.84 16.56
C VAL A 169 -13.85 -3.51 15.81
N TYR A 170 -14.91 -3.43 14.99
CA TYR A 170 -15.21 -2.32 14.10
C TYR A 170 -15.09 -0.95 14.74
N LYS A 171 -15.73 -0.78 15.91
CA LYS A 171 -15.77 0.51 16.62
C LYS A 171 -14.37 1.07 16.90
N TYR A 172 -13.38 0.22 17.09
CA TYR A 172 -12.06 0.60 17.59
C TYR A 172 -11.04 0.81 16.47
N ILE A 173 -11.00 -0.08 15.48
CA ILE A 173 -9.92 -0.07 14.48
C ILE A 173 -10.39 0.24 13.06
N HIS A 174 -11.58 -0.22 12.66
CA HIS A 174 -12.01 -0.14 11.26
C HIS A 174 -13.01 0.98 10.95
N LYS A 175 -13.81 1.40 11.94
CA LYS A 175 -14.68 2.59 11.85
C LYS A 175 -13.92 3.88 11.43
N PRO A 176 -12.68 4.14 11.88
CA PRO A 176 -11.89 5.27 11.39
C PRO A 176 -11.66 5.27 9.87
N HIS A 177 -11.60 4.10 9.23
CA HIS A 177 -11.54 3.99 7.77
C HIS A 177 -12.90 4.28 7.14
N HIS A 178 -13.96 3.66 7.68
CA HIS A 178 -15.32 3.80 7.16
C HIS A 178 -16.03 5.12 7.43
N LYS A 179 -15.37 6.08 8.10
CA LYS A 179 -15.89 7.46 8.15
C LYS A 179 -15.90 8.13 6.77
N TRP A 180 -15.08 7.63 5.83
CA TRP A 180 -15.01 8.11 4.45
C TRP A 180 -16.03 7.36 3.57
N ILE A 181 -17.32 7.67 3.72
CA ILE A 181 -18.40 6.94 3.02
C ILE A 181 -18.26 7.02 1.48
N VAL A 182 -17.80 8.17 0.98
CA VAL A 182 -17.39 8.35 -0.42
C VAL A 182 -15.90 8.64 -0.38
N PRO A 183 -15.06 7.59 -0.31
CA PRO A 183 -13.62 7.76 -0.17
C PRO A 183 -13.03 8.37 -1.44
N THR A 184 -11.85 8.99 -1.29
CA THR A 184 -10.98 9.28 -2.44
C THR A 184 -9.78 8.34 -2.42
N PRO A 185 -8.93 8.31 -3.47
CA PRO A 185 -7.67 7.56 -3.46
C PRO A 185 -6.73 7.92 -2.30
N TRP A 186 -6.92 9.08 -1.67
CA TRP A 186 -6.18 9.49 -0.47
C TRP A 186 -6.61 8.74 0.79
N ALA A 187 -7.80 8.12 0.80
CA ALA A 187 -8.31 7.32 1.92
C ALA A 187 -7.66 5.92 2.03
N ALA A 188 -6.89 5.50 1.03
CA ALA A 188 -6.36 4.15 0.90
C ALA A 188 -5.52 3.68 2.10
N LEU A 189 -4.86 4.59 2.82
CA LEU A 189 -4.12 4.30 4.06
C LEU A 189 -4.69 5.05 5.28
N ALA A 190 -5.89 5.62 5.16
CA ALA A 190 -6.52 6.46 6.18
C ALA A 190 -7.29 5.63 7.22
N PHE A 191 -6.64 4.62 7.78
CA PHE A 191 -7.17 3.70 8.78
C PHE A 191 -6.39 3.78 10.10
N HIS A 192 -6.86 3.06 11.13
CA HIS A 192 -6.11 2.89 12.37
C HIS A 192 -4.82 2.09 12.07
N PRO A 193 -3.66 2.40 12.68
CA PRO A 193 -2.42 1.69 12.36
C PRO A 193 -2.48 0.16 12.53
N ALA A 194 -3.19 -0.31 13.57
CA ALA A 194 -3.37 -1.74 13.79
C ALA A 194 -4.22 -2.41 12.69
N ASP A 195 -5.23 -1.73 12.17
CA ASP A 195 -6.07 -2.21 11.06
C ASP A 195 -5.18 -2.41 9.81
N GLY A 196 -4.45 -1.37 9.41
CA GLY A 196 -3.50 -1.45 8.31
C GLY A 196 -2.44 -2.53 8.46
N PHE A 197 -1.88 -2.69 9.66
CA PHE A 197 -0.91 -3.74 9.94
C PHE A 197 -1.54 -5.13 9.79
N ILE A 198 -2.70 -5.39 10.40
CA ILE A 198 -3.34 -6.70 10.37
C ILE A 198 -3.75 -7.05 8.93
N GLN A 199 -4.35 -6.12 8.19
CA GLN A 199 -4.66 -6.33 6.76
C GLN A 199 -3.42 -6.57 5.90
N SER A 200 -2.26 -6.03 6.26
CA SER A 200 -1.00 -6.26 5.53
C SER A 200 -0.33 -7.62 5.83
N LEU A 201 -0.66 -8.26 6.95
CA LEU A 201 0.02 -9.47 7.42
C LEU A 201 0.04 -10.61 6.40
N PRO A 202 -1.06 -10.93 5.68
CA PRO A 202 -1.06 -12.03 4.72
C PRO A 202 0.06 -11.91 3.67
N TYR A 203 0.28 -10.69 3.15
CA TYR A 203 1.31 -10.42 2.16
C TYR A 203 2.70 -10.82 2.67
N HIS A 204 2.96 -10.58 3.95
CA HIS A 204 4.24 -10.82 4.57
C HIS A 204 4.41 -12.25 5.11
N ILE A 205 3.34 -12.87 5.62
CA ILE A 205 3.40 -14.22 6.21
C ILE A 205 3.59 -15.29 5.14
N PHE A 206 3.06 -15.10 3.93
CA PHE A 206 3.13 -16.10 2.87
C PHE A 206 4.55 -16.62 2.62
N VAL A 207 5.54 -15.72 2.60
CA VAL A 207 6.94 -16.09 2.31
C VAL A 207 7.63 -16.86 3.44
N PHE A 208 7.00 -16.99 4.61
CA PHE A 208 7.49 -17.83 5.71
C PHE A 208 6.92 -19.26 5.65
N ILE A 209 5.89 -19.50 4.84
CA ILE A 209 5.22 -20.79 4.72
C ILE A 209 5.34 -21.41 3.31
N CYS A 210 5.59 -20.60 2.28
CA CYS A 210 5.70 -21.05 0.91
C CYS A 210 6.94 -20.43 0.22
N PRO A 211 7.81 -21.23 -0.43
CA PRO A 211 8.97 -20.71 -1.16
C PRO A 211 8.56 -19.80 -2.31
N MET A 212 9.13 -18.58 -2.34
CA MET A 212 8.80 -17.58 -3.34
C MET A 212 10.04 -16.84 -3.83
N GLN A 213 10.08 -16.50 -5.12
CA GLN A 213 11.22 -15.78 -5.69
C GLN A 213 11.21 -14.33 -5.17
N ARG A 214 12.35 -13.86 -4.65
CA ARG A 214 12.44 -12.57 -3.92
C ARG A 214 12.10 -11.32 -4.75
N TYR A 215 12.41 -11.30 -6.05
CA TYR A 215 12.06 -10.18 -6.94
C TYR A 215 10.56 -10.19 -7.28
N LEU A 216 10.00 -11.37 -7.57
CA LEU A 216 8.56 -11.55 -7.77
C LEU A 216 7.77 -11.11 -6.54
N TYR A 217 8.20 -11.53 -5.35
CA TYR A 217 7.59 -11.09 -4.09
C TYR A 217 7.62 -9.56 -3.94
N MET A 218 8.76 -8.91 -4.24
CA MET A 218 8.86 -7.45 -4.19
C MET A 218 7.93 -6.77 -5.21
N VAL A 219 7.84 -7.29 -6.44
CA VAL A 219 6.93 -6.76 -7.48
C VAL A 219 5.48 -6.87 -7.05
N LEU A 220 5.06 -8.03 -6.53
CA LEU A 220 3.70 -8.24 -6.06
C LEU A 220 3.38 -7.38 -4.83
N PHE A 221 4.35 -7.23 -3.90
CA PHE A 221 4.21 -6.34 -2.76
C PHE A 221 4.03 -4.87 -3.18
N VAL A 222 4.77 -4.38 -4.18
CA VAL A 222 4.53 -3.02 -4.72
C VAL A 222 3.19 -2.94 -5.44
N SER A 223 2.84 -3.97 -6.22
CA SER A 223 1.59 -4.02 -6.98
C SER A 223 0.36 -3.93 -6.09
N VAL A 224 0.40 -4.56 -4.91
CA VAL A 224 -0.73 -4.46 -3.98
C VAL A 224 -0.88 -3.07 -3.37
N GLN A 225 0.21 -2.35 -3.10
CA GLN A 225 0.10 -0.97 -2.64
C GLN A 225 -0.60 -0.09 -3.67
N ILE A 226 -0.31 -0.32 -4.96
CA ILE A 226 -0.95 0.38 -6.07
C ILE A 226 -2.43 0.00 -6.14
N TRP A 227 -2.74 -1.30 -6.12
CA TRP A 227 -4.11 -1.82 -6.13
C TRP A 227 -4.97 -1.22 -5.01
N THR A 228 -4.47 -1.24 -3.77
CA THR A 228 -5.16 -0.68 -2.60
C THR A 228 -5.50 0.80 -2.78
N ILE A 229 -4.72 1.57 -3.54
CA ILE A 229 -5.05 2.96 -3.85
C ILE A 229 -6.17 3.05 -4.89
N PHE A 230 -6.05 2.31 -5.98
CA PHE A 230 -7.00 2.38 -7.09
C PHE A 230 -8.40 1.86 -6.73
N ILE A 231 -8.53 0.87 -5.85
CA ILE A 231 -9.87 0.43 -5.41
C ILE A 231 -10.67 1.52 -4.66
N HIS A 232 -10.04 2.62 -4.23
CA HIS A 232 -10.71 3.75 -3.57
C HIS A 232 -11.00 4.94 -4.51
N ASP A 233 -10.84 4.78 -5.82
CA ASP A 233 -11.07 5.88 -6.78
C ASP A 233 -12.54 6.17 -7.09
N GLY A 234 -13.47 5.40 -6.51
CA GLY A 234 -14.90 5.67 -6.62
C GLY A 234 -15.50 5.36 -7.99
N ASP A 235 -14.73 4.77 -8.93
CA ASP A 235 -15.20 4.50 -10.28
C ASP A 235 -16.22 3.34 -10.29
N MET A 236 -17.45 3.63 -10.71
CA MET A 236 -18.56 2.67 -10.76
C MET A 236 -18.53 1.84 -12.05
N ILE A 237 -17.43 1.11 -12.26
CA ILE A 237 -17.29 0.12 -13.33
C ILE A 237 -18.33 -0.98 -13.14
N SER A 238 -19.38 -0.95 -13.96
CA SER A 238 -20.50 -1.90 -13.95
C SER A 238 -20.87 -2.36 -15.37
N GLY A 239 -21.39 -3.57 -15.50
CA GLY A 239 -21.76 -4.19 -16.77
C GLY A 239 -20.59 -4.81 -17.56
N HIS A 240 -19.36 -4.79 -17.03
CA HIS A 240 -18.21 -5.42 -17.65
C HIS A 240 -18.05 -6.86 -17.13
N TRP A 241 -17.77 -7.83 -18.01
CA TRP A 241 -17.76 -9.26 -17.64
C TRP A 241 -16.76 -9.62 -16.53
N THR A 242 -15.68 -8.84 -16.36
CA THR A 242 -14.69 -9.06 -15.29
C THR A 242 -15.21 -8.71 -13.90
N GLU A 243 -16.29 -7.93 -13.77
CA GLU A 243 -16.89 -7.58 -12.48
C GLU A 243 -17.33 -8.83 -11.69
N LYS A 244 -17.64 -9.92 -12.40
CA LYS A 244 -18.01 -11.20 -11.80
C LYS A 244 -16.86 -11.86 -11.05
N PHE A 245 -15.61 -11.48 -11.33
CA PHE A 245 -14.42 -12.12 -10.81
C PHE A 245 -13.51 -11.17 -10.04
N ILE A 246 -13.45 -9.91 -10.43
CA ILE A 246 -12.54 -8.90 -9.86
C ILE A 246 -13.31 -7.98 -8.91
N ASN A 247 -12.80 -7.83 -7.68
CA ASN A 247 -13.28 -6.83 -6.73
C ASN A 247 -12.80 -5.44 -7.17
N SER A 248 -13.58 -4.78 -8.03
CA SER A 248 -13.25 -3.50 -8.64
C SER A 248 -13.46 -2.30 -7.69
N PRO A 249 -13.04 -1.08 -8.07
CA PRO A 249 -13.34 0.12 -7.28
C PRO A 249 -14.85 0.31 -7.04
N ALA A 250 -15.69 -0.13 -7.97
CA ALA A 250 -17.15 -0.14 -7.83
C ALA A 250 -17.62 -0.96 -6.63
N HIS A 251 -17.12 -2.19 -6.49
CA HIS A 251 -17.45 -3.09 -5.39
C HIS A 251 -16.99 -2.52 -4.04
N HIS A 252 -15.79 -1.96 -4.00
CA HIS A 252 -15.25 -1.33 -2.79
C HIS A 252 -15.99 -0.03 -2.43
N THR A 253 -16.47 0.71 -3.43
CA THR A 253 -17.36 1.85 -3.23
C THR A 253 -18.67 1.41 -2.57
N LEU A 254 -19.28 0.31 -3.04
CA LEU A 254 -20.44 -0.27 -2.37
C LEU A 254 -20.09 -0.74 -0.94
N HIS A 255 -18.91 -1.32 -0.74
CA HIS A 255 -18.43 -1.70 0.59
C HIS A 255 -18.40 -0.50 1.55
N HIS A 256 -17.86 0.65 1.14
CA HIS A 256 -17.85 1.87 1.95
C HIS A 256 -19.23 2.45 2.23
N MET A 257 -20.21 2.23 1.34
CA MET A 257 -21.57 2.74 1.51
C MET A 257 -22.47 1.82 2.37
N TYR A 258 -22.29 0.51 2.26
CA TYR A 258 -23.14 -0.50 2.91
C TYR A 258 -22.49 -1.23 4.09
N PHE A 259 -21.15 -1.14 4.21
CA PHE A 259 -20.28 -1.69 5.26
C PHE A 259 -20.23 -3.23 5.33
N THR A 260 -21.29 -3.94 4.95
CA THR A 260 -21.41 -5.38 5.21
C THR A 260 -21.26 -6.29 3.99
N VAL A 261 -20.74 -5.75 2.88
CA VAL A 261 -20.65 -6.43 1.58
C VAL A 261 -19.26 -6.26 0.96
N ASN A 262 -18.86 -7.14 0.03
CA ASN A 262 -17.64 -7.02 -0.79
C ASN A 262 -16.34 -6.82 0.01
N TYR A 263 -16.00 -7.75 0.90
CA TYR A 263 -14.80 -7.69 1.74
C TYR A 263 -13.50 -8.13 1.05
N GLY A 264 -13.57 -8.80 -0.10
CA GLY A 264 -12.39 -9.36 -0.79
C GLY A 264 -11.36 -8.30 -1.17
N GLN A 265 -10.12 -8.70 -1.46
CA GLN A 265 -9.08 -7.75 -1.85
C GLN A 265 -9.02 -7.56 -3.36
N TYR A 266 -8.87 -8.65 -4.10
CA TYR A 266 -8.69 -8.66 -5.55
C TYR A 266 -9.87 -9.28 -6.28
N PHE A 267 -10.48 -10.29 -5.66
CA PHE A 267 -11.47 -11.13 -6.32
C PHE A 267 -12.77 -11.20 -5.53
N THR A 268 -13.85 -11.54 -6.24
CA THR A 268 -15.20 -11.61 -5.67
C THR A 268 -15.58 -13.02 -5.17
N TRP A 269 -14.74 -14.04 -5.39
CA TRP A 269 -15.13 -15.43 -5.15
C TRP A 269 -15.44 -15.70 -3.67
N ALA A 270 -14.68 -15.14 -2.74
CA ALA A 270 -14.89 -15.33 -1.30
C ALA A 270 -16.22 -14.67 -0.88
N ASP A 271 -16.47 -13.45 -1.36
CA ASP A 271 -17.74 -12.77 -1.15
C ASP A 271 -18.93 -13.55 -1.71
N ASN A 272 -18.79 -14.15 -2.90
CA ASN A 272 -19.83 -14.99 -3.50
C ASN A 272 -20.07 -16.26 -2.68
N TYR A 273 -18.99 -16.93 -2.26
CA TYR A 273 -19.06 -18.18 -1.52
C TYR A 273 -19.65 -18.01 -0.12
N PHE A 274 -19.27 -16.95 0.59
CA PHE A 274 -19.70 -16.70 1.97
C PHE A 274 -20.85 -15.68 2.10
N GLY A 275 -21.51 -15.35 0.98
CA GLY A 275 -22.77 -14.61 0.96
C GLY A 275 -22.67 -13.12 1.32
N SER A 276 -21.54 -12.48 1.03
CA SER A 276 -21.34 -11.04 1.21
C SER A 276 -21.20 -10.27 -0.10
N HIS A 277 -21.34 -10.94 -1.25
CA HIS A 277 -21.22 -10.28 -2.55
C HIS A 277 -22.42 -9.38 -2.85
N ARG A 278 -22.12 -8.17 -3.30
CA ARG A 278 -23.09 -7.23 -3.86
C ARG A 278 -22.55 -6.73 -5.19
N ALA A 279 -23.21 -7.09 -6.28
CA ALA A 279 -22.84 -6.68 -7.62
C ALA A 279 -22.99 -5.15 -7.79
N PRO A 280 -22.02 -4.48 -8.45
CA PRO A 280 -22.16 -3.11 -8.91
C PRO A 280 -23.32 -2.97 -9.91
N GLU A 281 -24.14 -1.94 -9.71
CA GLU A 281 -25.19 -1.55 -10.65
C GLU A 281 -25.10 -0.03 -10.88
N PRO A 282 -25.37 0.47 -12.10
CA PRO A 282 -25.38 1.91 -12.36
C PRO A 282 -26.34 2.68 -11.44
N SER A 283 -27.42 2.05 -11.00
CA SER A 283 -28.41 2.64 -10.07
C SER A 283 -27.85 2.94 -8.67
N LEU A 284 -26.73 2.29 -8.30
CA LEU A 284 -26.08 2.41 -6.99
C LEU A 284 -24.90 3.39 -6.99
N ASP A 285 -24.63 4.06 -8.12
CA ASP A 285 -23.52 4.98 -8.24
C ASP A 285 -23.72 6.23 -7.35
N PRO A 286 -22.79 6.54 -6.42
CA PRO A 286 -22.89 7.74 -5.58
C PRO A 286 -22.89 9.06 -6.38
N ILE A 287 -22.49 9.04 -7.66
CA ILE A 287 -22.53 10.21 -8.53
C ILE A 287 -23.95 10.78 -8.66
N HIS A 288 -24.99 9.95 -8.54
CA HIS A 288 -26.38 10.40 -8.67
C HIS A 288 -26.73 11.43 -7.59
N ASP A 289 -26.30 11.18 -6.35
CA ASP A 289 -26.55 12.08 -5.23
C ASP A 289 -25.65 13.32 -5.28
N ALA A 290 -24.42 13.19 -5.76
CA ALA A 290 -23.55 14.33 -6.03
C ALA A 290 -24.14 15.27 -7.10
N LEU A 291 -24.63 14.72 -8.22
CA LEU A 291 -25.24 15.50 -9.30
C LEU A 291 -26.52 16.22 -8.86
N LYS A 292 -27.33 15.62 -7.98
CA LYS A 292 -28.50 16.33 -7.39
C LYS A 292 -28.06 17.59 -6.65
N VAL A 293 -27.00 17.51 -5.84
CA VAL A 293 -26.44 18.67 -5.12
C VAL A 293 -25.84 19.69 -6.09
N MET A 294 -25.11 19.24 -7.11
CA MET A 294 -24.52 20.13 -8.11
C MET A 294 -25.59 20.89 -8.91
N ARG A 295 -26.68 20.22 -9.32
CA ARG A 295 -27.83 20.85 -10.01
C ARG A 295 -28.48 21.90 -9.13
N ALA A 296 -28.73 21.58 -7.86
CA ALA A 296 -29.29 22.54 -6.90
C ALA A 296 -28.40 23.79 -6.70
N LYS A 297 -27.09 23.67 -6.95
CA LYS A 297 -26.13 24.77 -6.91
C LYS A 297 -25.92 25.47 -8.26
N GLY A 298 -26.60 25.03 -9.32
CA GLY A 298 -26.42 25.57 -10.68
C GLY A 298 -25.06 25.28 -11.30
N LEU A 299 -24.34 24.24 -10.82
CA LEU A 299 -22.99 23.89 -11.29
C LEU A 299 -22.99 22.95 -12.50
N VAL A 300 -24.09 22.21 -12.70
CA VAL A 300 -24.27 21.28 -13.82
C VAL A 300 -25.67 21.42 -14.42
N ASP A 301 -25.81 21.09 -15.69
CA ASP A 301 -27.10 21.05 -16.39
C ASP A 301 -27.94 19.82 -15.98
N GLU A 302 -29.13 19.68 -16.58
CA GLU A 302 -29.98 18.52 -16.32
C GLU A 302 -29.32 17.21 -16.75
N GLN A 303 -28.46 17.25 -17.77
CA GLN A 303 -27.68 16.13 -18.29
C GLN A 303 -26.42 15.82 -17.45
N GLY A 304 -26.08 16.64 -16.45
CA GLY A 304 -24.93 16.48 -15.58
C GLY A 304 -23.60 17.03 -16.13
N ASN A 305 -23.63 17.80 -17.22
CA ASN A 305 -22.45 18.48 -17.75
C ASN A 305 -22.17 19.76 -16.98
N LEU A 306 -20.89 20.08 -16.79
CA LEU A 306 -20.46 21.30 -16.10
C LEU A 306 -20.95 22.55 -16.85
N ILE A 307 -21.70 23.40 -16.15
CA ILE A 307 -22.07 24.72 -16.65
C ILE A 307 -20.84 25.60 -16.51
N LYS A 308 -20.21 25.95 -17.64
CA LYS A 308 -19.19 27.00 -17.64
C LYS A 308 -19.89 28.31 -17.29
N HIS A 309 -19.77 28.76 -16.04
CA HIS A 309 -19.99 30.17 -15.77
C HIS A 309 -18.97 30.93 -16.62
N ALA A 310 -19.45 31.66 -17.63
CA ALA A 310 -18.64 32.69 -18.26
C ALA A 310 -18.09 33.54 -17.11
N LYS A 311 -16.77 33.66 -17.02
CA LYS A 311 -16.13 34.67 -16.18
C LYS A 311 -16.63 36.02 -16.69
N ASN A 312 -17.74 36.49 -16.16
CA ASN A 312 -18.19 37.85 -16.33
C ASN A 312 -17.49 38.66 -15.24
N GLU A 313 -16.57 39.50 -15.73
CA GLU A 313 -16.15 40.81 -15.21
C GLU A 313 -15.33 40.86 -13.91
#